data_AF-A0A2M7YCQ7-F1
#
_entry.id   AF-A0A2M7YCQ7-F1
#
_cell.length_a   1.000
_cell.length_b   1.000
_cell.length_c   1.000
_cell.angle_alpha   90.00
_cell.angle_beta   90.00
_cell.angle_gamma   90.00
#
_symmetry.space_group_name_H-M   'P 1'
#
loop_
_entity.id
_entity.type
_entity.pdbx_description
1 polymer ?
#
loop_
_entity_poly.entity_id
_entity_poly.type
_entity_poly.pdbx_seq_one_letter_code
_entity_poly.pdbx_strand_id
1 'polypeptide(L)'
;MIDDRVTVLAEQMAVMVSQLQALTDVAAETPAAQTPAAETPAAESAAPAPAAAAPAAPSPDDVTLSVGQTATFGETPVFLSRVDVAAREAFVVVVGRGPASVGDSAGALALDDGCALRLVEARDRSAVLARVCAQ
;
A
#
# COMPACT_ATOMS: atom_id res chain seq x y z
N MET A 1 1.66 -41.44 17.99
CA MET A 1 1.34 -40.41 16.97
C MET A 1 1.08 -39.03 17.61
N ILE A 2 1.69 -38.72 18.76
CA ILE A 2 1.51 -37.46 19.52
C ILE A 2 2.83 -36.66 19.57
N ASP A 3 3.99 -37.33 19.51
CA ASP A 3 5.33 -36.72 19.45
C ASP A 3 5.53 -35.72 18.31
N ASP A 4 4.97 -35.99 17.14
CA ASP A 4 5.22 -35.17 15.93
C ASP A 4 4.74 -33.71 16.08
N ARG A 5 3.63 -33.51 16.80
CA ARG A 5 3.07 -32.17 17.02
C ARG A 5 3.87 -31.34 18.01
N VAL A 6 4.55 -31.98 18.95
CA VAL A 6 5.37 -31.28 19.95
C VAL A 6 6.65 -30.76 19.31
N THR A 7 7.26 -31.52 18.41
CA THR A 7 8.44 -31.10 17.64
C THR A 7 8.13 -29.93 16.71
N VAL A 8 7.02 -29.99 15.97
CA VAL A 8 6.60 -28.91 15.07
C VAL A 8 6.33 -27.60 15.83
N LEU A 9 5.78 -27.68 17.03
CA LEU A 9 5.52 -26.49 17.86
C LEU A 9 6.83 -25.86 18.35
N ALA A 10 7.83 -26.66 18.70
CA ALA A 10 9.14 -26.18 19.12
C ALA A 10 9.89 -25.45 17.98
N GLU A 11 9.83 -25.98 16.76
CA GLU A 11 10.42 -25.34 15.58
C GLU A 11 9.71 -24.02 15.24
N GLN A 12 8.37 -23.96 15.31
CA GLN A 12 7.64 -22.72 15.07
C GLN A 12 8.00 -21.61 16.08
N MET A 13 8.19 -21.95 17.35
CA MET A 13 8.59 -20.96 18.36
C MET A 13 10.00 -20.42 18.10
N ALA A 14 10.94 -21.25 17.66
CA ALA A 14 12.30 -20.81 17.32
C ALA A 14 12.31 -19.82 16.15
N VAL A 15 11.52 -20.09 15.10
CA VAL A 15 11.39 -19.20 13.93
C VAL A 15 10.81 -17.84 14.33
N MET A 16 9.86 -17.81 15.26
CA MET A 16 9.22 -16.56 15.71
C MET A 16 10.19 -15.67 16.50
N VAL A 17 11.06 -16.27 17.33
CA VAL A 17 12.08 -15.54 18.11
C VAL A 17 13.15 -14.93 17.21
N SER A 18 13.60 -15.65 16.18
CA SER A 18 14.58 -15.12 15.22
C SER A 18 14.06 -13.91 14.43
N GLN A 19 12.76 -13.87 14.12
CA GLN A 19 12.16 -12.71 13.43
C GLN A 19 12.10 -11.46 14.32
N LEU A 20 11.82 -11.61 15.63
CA LEU A 20 11.85 -10.48 16.56
C LEU A 20 13.26 -9.88 16.72
N GLN A 21 14.30 -10.71 16.69
CA GLN A 21 15.68 -10.22 16.78
C GLN A 21 16.07 -9.38 15.55
N ALA A 22 15.64 -9.78 14.35
CA ALA A 22 15.89 -9.01 13.12
C ALA A 22 15.19 -7.65 13.10
N LEU A 23 13.98 -7.55 13.68
CA LEU A 23 13.23 -6.30 13.77
C LEU A 23 13.85 -5.29 14.76
N THR A 24 14.67 -5.76 15.70
CA THR A 24 15.29 -4.89 16.73
C THR A 24 16.57 -4.21 16.22
N ASP A 25 17.18 -4.70 15.13
CA ASP A 25 18.47 -4.20 14.61
C ASP A 25 18.32 -2.93 13.72
N VAL A 26 17.12 -2.67 13.18
CA VAL A 26 16.89 -1.60 12.18
C VAL A 26 16.65 -0.19 12.78
N ALA A 27 16.62 -0.06 14.11
CA ALA A 27 16.25 1.21 14.77
C ALA A 27 17.42 2.18 15.06
N ALA A 28 18.63 1.94 14.55
CA ALA A 28 19.85 2.63 15.00
C ALA A 28 20.63 3.41 13.93
N GLU A 29 19.99 3.99 12.91
CA GLU A 29 20.65 4.99 12.05
C GLU A 29 19.83 6.27 11.89
N THR A 30 20.24 7.29 12.66
CA THR A 30 19.89 8.70 12.44
C THR A 30 21.14 9.42 11.95
N PRO A 31 21.22 9.86 10.68
CA PRO A 31 22.22 10.83 10.26
C PRO A 31 21.65 12.25 10.34
N ALA A 32 22.32 13.07 11.15
CA ALA A 32 22.12 14.50 11.25
C ALA A 32 22.61 15.26 10.00
N ALA A 33 22.06 16.45 9.85
CA ALA A 33 22.23 17.43 8.78
C ALA A 33 23.67 17.73 8.31
N GLN A 34 23.81 17.99 7.01
CA GLN A 34 24.88 18.82 6.45
C GLN A 34 24.34 19.73 5.33
N THR A 35 24.52 21.04 5.51
CA THR A 35 24.47 22.09 4.46
C THR A 35 25.92 22.57 4.30
N PRO A 36 26.52 22.59 3.09
CA PRO A 36 26.71 23.87 2.39
C PRO A 36 26.77 23.81 0.83
N ALA A 37 26.31 24.92 0.23
CA ALA A 37 26.74 25.65 -0.98
C ALA A 37 27.20 24.96 -2.29
N ALA A 38 26.50 25.36 -3.36
CA ALA A 38 26.96 25.77 -4.71
C ALA A 38 27.90 24.89 -5.53
N GLU A 39 27.46 24.49 -6.73
CA GLU A 39 28.11 24.82 -8.02
C GLU A 39 27.25 24.37 -9.22
N THR A 40 27.07 25.27 -10.19
CA THR A 40 26.46 25.04 -11.51
C THR A 40 27.44 24.29 -12.41
N PRO A 41 27.01 23.32 -13.25
CA PRO A 41 27.11 23.55 -14.71
C PRO A 41 26.08 22.82 -15.60
N ALA A 42 25.83 23.47 -16.75
CA ALA A 42 25.56 22.93 -18.09
C ALA A 42 24.50 21.82 -18.29
N ALA A 43 23.35 22.22 -18.85
CA ALA A 43 22.39 21.33 -19.49
C ALA A 43 22.88 20.95 -20.90
N GLU A 44 23.39 19.73 -21.04
CA GLU A 44 23.66 19.09 -22.33
C GLU A 44 22.39 18.35 -22.79
N SER A 45 21.94 18.69 -24.00
CA SER A 45 20.75 18.16 -24.64
C SER A 45 20.97 16.70 -25.05
N ALA A 46 20.28 15.76 -24.41
CA ALA A 46 20.25 14.35 -24.80
C ALA A 46 18.81 13.92 -25.10
N ALA A 47 18.62 13.43 -26.32
CA ALA A 47 17.38 12.96 -26.90
C ALA A 47 16.74 11.79 -26.09
N PRO A 48 15.41 11.68 -26.05
CA PRO A 48 14.75 10.63 -25.28
C PRO A 48 14.91 9.26 -25.97
N ALA A 49 15.57 8.34 -25.26
CA ALA A 49 15.46 6.90 -25.48
C ALA A 49 14.09 6.41 -24.94
N PRO A 50 13.49 5.36 -25.53
CA PRO A 50 12.17 4.87 -25.14
C PRO A 50 12.23 4.28 -23.72
N ALA A 51 11.53 4.94 -22.79
CA ALA A 51 11.44 4.53 -21.40
C ALA A 51 10.63 3.23 -21.27
N ALA A 52 11.22 2.25 -20.61
CA ALA A 52 10.49 1.17 -19.96
C ALA A 52 9.39 1.77 -19.07
N ALA A 53 8.19 1.18 -19.11
CA ALA A 53 7.01 1.66 -18.39
C ALA A 53 7.32 1.84 -16.89
N ALA A 54 7.54 3.10 -16.50
CA ALA A 54 7.61 3.49 -15.10
C ALA A 54 6.23 3.27 -14.45
N PRO A 55 6.17 2.90 -13.16
CA PRO A 55 4.91 2.87 -12.43
C PRO A 55 4.22 4.22 -12.59
N ALA A 56 2.94 4.19 -12.97
CA ALA A 56 2.15 5.40 -13.19
C ALA A 56 2.27 6.31 -11.96
N ALA A 57 2.67 7.56 -12.18
CA ALA A 57 2.71 8.56 -11.13
C ALA A 57 1.30 8.68 -10.50
N PRO A 58 1.21 8.90 -9.17
CA PRO A 58 -0.07 9.01 -8.53
C PRO A 58 -0.87 10.17 -9.15
N SER A 59 -2.07 9.87 -9.60
CA SER A 59 -3.04 10.86 -10.08
C SER A 59 -3.46 11.75 -8.91
N PRO A 60 -3.88 13.01 -9.14
CA PRO A 60 -4.38 13.88 -8.07
C PRO A 60 -5.60 13.31 -7.32
N ASP A 61 -6.22 12.26 -7.85
CA ASP A 61 -7.34 11.50 -7.27
C ASP A 61 -6.90 10.25 -6.48
N ASP A 62 -5.59 10.03 -6.31
CA ASP A 62 -5.07 8.90 -5.55
C ASP A 62 -4.95 9.23 -4.07
N VAL A 63 -5.67 8.46 -3.25
CA VAL A 63 -5.72 8.63 -1.80
C VAL A 63 -5.03 7.46 -1.14
N THR A 64 -4.01 7.76 -0.33
CA THR A 64 -3.38 6.75 0.53
C THR A 64 -4.14 6.65 1.84
N LEU A 65 -4.66 5.47 2.13
CA LEU A 65 -5.36 5.14 3.36
C LEU A 65 -4.58 4.10 4.15
N SER A 66 -4.43 4.32 5.45
CA SER A 66 -3.93 3.31 6.37
C SER A 66 -5.09 2.49 6.96
N VAL A 67 -4.83 1.24 7.34
CA VAL A 67 -5.82 0.41 8.03
C VAL A 67 -6.30 1.12 9.29
N GLY A 68 -7.62 1.22 9.47
CA GLY A 68 -8.26 1.98 10.54
C GLY A 68 -8.56 3.44 10.19
N GLN A 69 -8.24 3.91 8.99
CA GLN A 69 -8.56 5.25 8.52
C GLN A 69 -9.80 5.26 7.64
N THR A 70 -10.45 6.42 7.59
CA THR A 70 -11.57 6.72 6.69
C THR A 70 -11.19 7.87 5.77
N ALA A 71 -11.48 7.75 4.49
CA ALA A 71 -11.43 8.87 3.55
C ALA A 71 -12.76 9.01 2.81
N THR A 72 -13.02 10.21 2.31
CA THR A 72 -14.23 10.49 1.54
C THR A 72 -13.87 10.52 0.05
N PHE A 73 -14.57 9.71 -0.75
CA PHE A 73 -14.45 9.69 -2.20
C PHE A 73 -15.73 10.24 -2.81
N GLY A 74 -15.69 11.50 -3.28
CA GLY A 74 -16.89 12.25 -3.62
C GLY A 74 -17.69 12.57 -2.37
N GLU A 75 -18.90 12.03 -2.25
CA GLU A 75 -19.74 12.14 -1.04
C GLU A 75 -19.74 10.86 -0.20
N THR A 76 -19.03 9.82 -0.64
CA THR A 76 -19.06 8.49 -0.03
C THR A 76 -17.90 8.32 0.97
N PRO A 77 -18.16 8.11 2.27
CA PRO A 77 -17.11 7.79 3.23
C PRO A 77 -16.73 6.31 3.13
N VAL A 78 -15.43 6.04 2.99
CA VAL A 78 -14.85 4.70 2.84
C VAL A 78 -13.81 4.48 3.93
N PHE A 79 -14.01 3.45 4.74
CA PHE A 79 -13.10 3.02 5.80
C PHE A 79 -12.25 1.84 5.34
N LEU A 80 -10.94 1.90 5.54
CA LEU A 80 -10.05 0.78 5.23
C LEU A 80 -9.93 -0.16 6.44
N SER A 81 -10.48 -1.36 6.32
CA SER A 81 -10.50 -2.35 7.41
C SER A 81 -9.29 -3.28 7.41
N ARG A 82 -8.82 -3.68 6.22
CA ARG A 82 -7.67 -4.59 6.06
C ARG A 82 -7.09 -4.46 4.65
N VAL A 83 -5.82 -4.78 4.52
CA VAL A 83 -5.14 -4.94 3.23
C VAL A 83 -4.52 -6.34 3.19
N ASP A 84 -4.63 -7.00 2.04
CA ASP A 84 -3.91 -8.21 1.72
C ASP A 84 -2.92 -7.90 0.59
N VAL A 85 -1.65 -7.75 0.94
CA VAL A 85 -0.59 -7.38 -0.01
C VAL A 85 -0.28 -8.54 -0.96
N ALA A 86 -0.38 -9.78 -0.47
CA ALA A 86 -0.10 -10.97 -1.26
C ALA A 86 -1.16 -11.17 -2.35
N ALA A 87 -2.43 -10.95 -2.00
CA ALA A 87 -3.55 -11.01 -2.94
C ALA A 87 -3.77 -9.70 -3.72
N ARG A 88 -3.07 -8.61 -3.36
CA ARG A 88 -3.32 -7.25 -3.85
C ARG A 88 -4.80 -6.87 -3.75
N GLU A 89 -5.33 -7.02 -2.54
CA GLU A 89 -6.71 -6.67 -2.20
C GLU A 89 -6.78 -5.72 -1.01
N ALA A 90 -7.75 -4.81 -1.03
CA ALA A 90 -8.10 -3.97 0.08
C ALA A 90 -9.57 -4.22 0.46
N PHE A 91 -9.79 -4.48 1.75
CA PHE A 91 -11.09 -4.67 2.35
C PHE A 91 -11.56 -3.36 2.94
N VAL A 92 -12.60 -2.81 2.37
CA VAL A 92 -13.16 -1.51 2.76
C VAL A 92 -14.56 -1.67 3.33
N VAL A 93 -14.99 -0.70 4.11
CA VAL A 93 -16.38 -0.57 4.55
C VAL A 93 -16.88 0.76 4.01
N VAL A 94 -17.90 0.69 3.17
CA VAL A 94 -18.57 1.87 2.63
C VAL A 94 -19.71 2.22 3.59
N VAL A 95 -19.67 3.43 4.15
CA VAL A 95 -20.71 3.88 5.07
C VAL A 95 -22.05 3.90 4.34
N GLY A 96 -23.05 3.21 4.91
CA GLY A 96 -24.37 3.05 4.29
C GLY A 96 -24.54 1.84 3.36
N ARG A 97 -23.45 1.19 2.91
CA ARG A 97 -23.50 -0.02 2.08
C ARG A 97 -22.97 -1.28 2.77
N GLY A 98 -22.00 -1.13 3.67
CA GLY A 98 -21.36 -2.23 4.38
C GLY A 98 -20.00 -2.63 3.78
N PRO A 99 -19.49 -3.83 4.12
CA PRO A 99 -18.17 -4.28 3.72
C PRO A 99 -18.11 -4.61 2.22
N ALA A 100 -16.98 -4.28 1.60
CA ALA A 100 -16.66 -4.55 0.21
C ALA A 100 -15.15 -4.79 0.05
N SER A 101 -14.74 -5.32 -1.10
CA SER A 101 -13.34 -5.53 -1.46
C SER A 101 -13.03 -4.85 -2.79
N VAL A 102 -11.83 -4.32 -2.92
CA VAL A 102 -11.28 -3.77 -4.17
C VAL A 102 -9.89 -4.35 -4.40
N GLY A 103 -9.55 -4.68 -5.64
CA GLY A 103 -8.27 -5.33 -5.94
C GLY A 103 -8.30 -6.15 -7.21
N ASP A 104 -7.28 -6.96 -7.42
CA ASP A 104 -7.14 -7.75 -8.66
C ASP A 104 -8.27 -8.79 -8.82
N SER A 105 -8.70 -9.47 -7.74
CA SER A 105 -9.78 -10.46 -7.82
C SER A 105 -11.18 -9.85 -7.72
N ALA A 106 -11.33 -8.75 -6.98
CA ALA A 106 -12.63 -8.10 -6.76
C ALA A 106 -12.97 -7.04 -7.81
N GLY A 107 -11.97 -6.51 -8.52
CA GLY A 107 -12.11 -5.42 -9.46
C GLY A 107 -12.33 -4.06 -8.79
N ALA A 108 -13.00 -3.16 -9.51
CA ALA A 108 -13.36 -1.83 -9.02
C ALA A 108 -14.75 -1.84 -8.36
N LEU A 109 -14.89 -1.10 -7.26
CA LEU A 109 -16.14 -0.97 -6.53
C LEU A 109 -16.91 0.25 -7.02
N ALA A 110 -18.10 0.07 -7.61
CA ALA A 110 -18.94 1.18 -8.03
C ALA A 110 -19.33 2.06 -6.83
N LEU A 111 -19.24 3.37 -6.98
CA LEU A 111 -19.72 4.40 -6.05
C LEU A 111 -21.09 4.91 -6.55
N ASP A 112 -21.87 5.51 -5.66
CA ASP A 112 -23.22 5.98 -5.99
C ASP A 112 -23.23 7.19 -6.95
N ASP A 113 -22.09 7.89 -7.09
CA ASP A 113 -21.92 9.04 -8.00
C ASP A 113 -21.64 8.63 -9.47
N GLY A 114 -21.76 7.34 -9.82
CA GLY A 114 -21.38 6.84 -11.15
C GLY A 114 -19.87 6.72 -11.37
N CYS A 115 -19.06 6.93 -10.34
CA CYS A 115 -17.63 6.63 -10.33
C CYS A 115 -17.38 5.22 -9.77
N ALA A 116 -16.14 4.74 -9.84
CA ALA A 116 -15.71 3.49 -9.24
C ALA A 116 -14.42 3.70 -8.45
N LEU A 117 -14.29 3.01 -7.34
CA LEU A 117 -13.11 2.97 -6.51
C LEU A 117 -12.23 1.79 -6.94
N ARG A 118 -10.96 2.05 -7.24
CA ARG A 118 -10.01 1.02 -7.66
C ARG A 118 -8.79 1.03 -6.74
N LEU A 119 -8.26 -0.16 -6.47
CA LEU A 119 -6.97 -0.30 -5.81
C LEU A 119 -5.85 -0.02 -6.82
N VAL A 120 -4.98 0.94 -6.51
CA VAL A 120 -3.77 1.23 -7.27
C VAL A 120 -2.60 0.43 -6.71
N GLU A 121 -2.45 0.46 -5.38
CA GLU A 121 -1.34 -0.18 -4.69
C GLU A 121 -1.77 -0.70 -3.32
N ALA A 122 -1.31 -1.89 -2.95
CA ALA A 122 -1.46 -2.45 -1.61
C ALA A 122 -0.08 -2.51 -0.94
N ARG A 123 0.00 -2.06 0.31
CA ARG A 123 1.17 -2.09 1.19
C ARG A 123 0.78 -2.69 2.54
N ASP A 124 1.77 -3.00 3.38
CA ASP A 124 1.60 -3.78 4.63
C ASP A 124 0.37 -3.37 5.46
N ARG A 125 0.21 -2.06 5.71
CA ARG A 125 -0.96 -1.49 6.42
C ARG A 125 -1.60 -0.31 5.72
N SER A 126 -1.37 -0.16 4.42
CA SER A 126 -1.95 0.95 3.67
C SER A 126 -2.31 0.54 2.24
N ALA A 127 -3.29 1.24 1.68
CA ALA A 127 -3.73 1.06 0.31
C ALA A 127 -3.79 2.42 -0.38
N VAL A 128 -3.32 2.48 -1.62
CA VAL A 128 -3.53 3.62 -2.51
C VAL A 128 -4.77 3.32 -3.33
N LEU A 129 -5.81 4.11 -3.15
CA LEU A 129 -7.10 3.97 -3.82
C LEU A 129 -7.31 5.15 -4.77
N ALA A 130 -7.77 4.87 -5.97
CA ALA A 130 -8.14 5.86 -6.98
C ALA A 130 -9.64 5.87 -7.19
N ARG A 131 -10.21 7.06 -7.37
CA ARG A 131 -11.57 7.23 -7.90
C ARG A 131 -11.49 7.38 -9.42
N VAL A 132 -12.22 6.54 -10.15
CA VAL A 132 -12.29 6.54 -11.61
C VAL A 132 -13.72 6.77 -12.03
N CYS A 133 -14.00 7.88 -12.72
CA CYS A 133 -15.33 8.19 -13.24
C CYS A 133 -15.36 7.94 -14.75
N ALA A 134 -16.45 7.37 -15.27
CA ALA A 134 -16.64 7.32 -16.72
C ALA A 134 -16.80 8.76 -17.23
N GLN A 135 -15.88 9.20 -18.08
CA GLN A 135 -15.94 10.50 -18.76
C GLN A 135 -16.91 10.44 -19.94
#